data_AF-W1J483-F1
#
_entry.id   AF-W1J483-F1
#
_cell.length_a   1.000
_cell.length_b   1.000
_cell.length_c   1.000
_cell.angle_alpha   90.00
_cell.angle_beta   90.00
_cell.angle_gamma   90.00
#
_symmetry.space_group_name_H-M   'P 1'
#
loop_
_entity.id
_entity.type
_entity.pdbx_description
1 polymer ?
#
loop_
_entity_poly.entity_id
_entity_poly.type
_entity_poly.pdbx_seq_one_letter_code
_entity_poly.pdbx_strand_id
1 'polypeptide(L)'
;MEKELDEKITAVKKDADADERMNKLGAKAGDIYTYAQDTNTKMGEYHVHSEKRFNTLETEMRQNFGKLDNKINQVGKRANAGIASVMAMSNIPYGNTGRFSVGVGVGQYNNGSAIAIGAQAKMTENINIRASTGWNNAENVALGAGIAVDW
;
A
#
# COMPACT_ATOMS: atom_id res chain seq x y z
N MET A 1 38.05 -44.36 -75.08
CA MET A 1 38.28 -42.93 -74.83
C MET A 1 37.02 -42.22 -74.36
N GLU A 2 35.85 -42.41 -74.99
CA GLU A 2 34.60 -41.73 -74.58
C GLU A 2 34.11 -42.05 -73.16
N LYS A 3 34.17 -43.32 -72.71
CA LYS A 3 33.73 -43.70 -71.35
C LYS A 3 34.47 -42.99 -70.21
N GLU A 4 35.75 -42.69 -70.39
CA GLU A 4 36.57 -42.05 -69.34
C GLU A 4 36.29 -40.54 -69.26
N LEU A 5 35.83 -39.94 -70.35
CA LEU A 5 35.47 -38.52 -70.43
C LEU A 5 34.12 -38.25 -69.75
N ASP A 6 33.13 -39.12 -69.98
CA ASP A 6 31.80 -39.00 -69.37
C ASP A 6 31.83 -39.19 -67.85
N GLU A 7 32.70 -40.07 -67.36
CA GLU A 7 32.89 -40.34 -65.93
C GLU A 7 33.51 -39.13 -65.20
N LYS A 8 34.51 -38.49 -65.84
CA LYS A 8 35.11 -37.23 -65.35
C LYS A 8 34.13 -36.07 -65.37
N ILE A 9 33.31 -35.93 -66.41
CA ILE A 9 32.27 -34.89 -66.50
C ILE A 9 31.21 -35.08 -65.40
N THR A 10 30.84 -36.33 -65.10
CA THR A 10 29.86 -36.64 -64.07
C THR A 10 30.39 -36.36 -62.66
N ALA A 11 31.67 -36.67 -62.41
CA ALA A 11 32.33 -36.35 -61.15
C ALA A 11 32.39 -34.83 -60.90
N VAL A 12 32.82 -34.06 -61.89
CA VAL A 12 32.91 -32.59 -61.78
C VAL A 12 31.55 -31.94 -61.51
N LYS A 13 30.47 -32.43 -62.14
CA LYS A 13 29.11 -31.94 -61.88
C LYS A 13 28.67 -32.24 -60.44
N LYS A 14 29.01 -33.42 -59.93
CA LYS A 14 28.67 -33.84 -58.56
C LYS A 14 29.39 -33.01 -57.51
N ASP A 15 30.64 -32.63 -57.76
CA ASP A 15 31.42 -31.78 -56.86
C ASP A 15 30.92 -30.34 -56.88
N ALA A 16 30.55 -29.80 -58.05
CA ALA A 16 29.92 -28.47 -58.15
C ALA A 16 28.59 -28.40 -57.39
N ASP A 17 27.75 -29.43 -57.48
CA ASP A 17 26.52 -29.58 -56.68
C ASP A 17 26.81 -29.71 -55.17
N ALA A 18 27.91 -30.36 -54.80
CA ALA A 18 28.32 -30.52 -53.41
C ALA A 18 28.75 -29.18 -52.80
N ASP A 19 29.55 -28.38 -53.51
CA ASP A 19 29.99 -27.06 -53.06
C ASP A 19 28.82 -26.07 -52.92
N GLU A 20 27.85 -26.10 -53.83
CA GLU A 20 26.65 -25.26 -53.72
C GLU A 20 25.81 -25.63 -52.49
N ARG A 21 25.66 -26.94 -52.21
CA ARG A 21 24.97 -27.42 -51.01
C ARG A 21 25.72 -27.01 -49.75
N MET A 22 27.05 -27.14 -49.73
CA MET A 22 27.89 -26.75 -48.60
C MET A 22 27.81 -25.25 -48.31
N ASN A 23 27.77 -24.40 -49.34
CA ASN A 23 27.58 -22.96 -49.16
C ASN A 23 26.19 -22.61 -48.61
N LYS A 24 25.12 -23.25 -49.09
CA LYS A 24 23.77 -23.06 -48.54
C LYS A 24 23.65 -23.54 -47.09
N LEU A 25 24.33 -24.65 -46.76
CA LEU A 25 24.43 -25.19 -45.40
C LEU A 25 25.16 -24.22 -44.46
N GLY A 26 26.28 -23.65 -44.91
CA GLY A 26 27.04 -22.66 -44.15
C GLY A 26 26.25 -21.38 -43.89
N ALA A 27 25.55 -20.86 -44.90
CA ALA A 27 24.67 -19.69 -44.75
C ALA A 27 23.55 -19.95 -43.74
N LYS A 28 22.87 -21.10 -43.86
CA LYS A 28 21.80 -21.50 -42.92
C LYS A 28 22.31 -21.72 -41.50
N ALA A 29 23.52 -22.25 -41.33
CA ALA A 29 24.16 -22.40 -40.02
C ALA A 29 24.48 -21.03 -39.38
N GLY A 30 24.92 -20.06 -40.18
CA GLY A 30 25.14 -18.68 -39.74
C GLY A 30 23.86 -17.99 -39.27
N ASP A 31 22.77 -18.12 -40.03
CA ASP A 31 21.47 -17.54 -39.66
C ASP A 31 20.93 -18.10 -38.35
N ILE A 32 21.07 -19.42 -38.13
CA ILE A 32 20.66 -20.09 -36.89
C ILE A 32 21.49 -19.59 -35.70
N TYR A 33 22.80 -19.41 -35.88
CA TYR A 33 23.67 -18.91 -34.81
C TYR A 33 23.30 -17.48 -34.40
N THR A 34 23.04 -16.60 -35.37
CA THR A 34 22.60 -15.22 -35.11
C THR A 34 21.22 -15.18 -34.46
N TYR A 35 20.28 -16.01 -34.91
CA TYR A 35 18.96 -16.15 -34.30
C TYR A 35 19.05 -16.63 -32.84
N ALA A 36 19.93 -17.60 -32.57
CA ALA A 36 20.17 -18.09 -31.21
C ALA A 36 20.80 -17.02 -30.30
N GLN A 37 21.67 -16.14 -30.82
CA GLN A 37 22.22 -15.04 -30.02
C GLN A 37 21.20 -13.93 -29.74
N ASP A 38 20.42 -13.53 -30.74
CA ASP A 38 19.40 -12.48 -30.59
C ASP A 38 18.31 -12.91 -29.59
N THR A 39 17.87 -14.17 -29.66
CA THR A 39 16.92 -14.72 -28.70
C THR A 39 17.49 -14.80 -27.29
N ASN A 40 18.74 -15.23 -27.10
CA ASN A 40 19.39 -15.23 -25.78
C ASN A 40 19.52 -13.82 -25.19
N THR A 41 19.84 -12.82 -26.01
CA THR A 41 20.01 -11.43 -25.56
C THR A 41 18.69 -10.81 -25.15
N LYS A 42 17.65 -10.93 -25.99
CA LYS A 42 16.28 -10.47 -25.68
C LYS A 42 15.75 -11.16 -24.43
N MET A 43 15.96 -12.47 -24.31
CA MET A 43 15.54 -13.24 -23.14
C MET A 43 16.22 -12.75 -21.87
N GLY A 44 17.52 -12.43 -21.92
CA GLY A 44 18.24 -11.83 -20.79
C GLY A 44 17.65 -10.48 -20.37
N GLU A 45 17.31 -9.62 -21.32
CA GLU A 45 16.69 -8.31 -21.03
C GLU A 45 15.29 -8.45 -20.42
N TYR A 46 14.45 -9.38 -20.91
CA TYR A 46 13.13 -9.64 -20.34
C TYR A 46 13.20 -10.14 -18.90
N HIS A 47 14.12 -11.05 -18.58
CA HIS A 47 14.29 -11.56 -17.22
C HIS A 47 14.72 -10.44 -16.26
N VAL A 48 15.72 -9.63 -16.64
CA VAL A 48 16.22 -8.53 -15.81
C VAL A 48 15.15 -7.45 -15.58
N HIS A 49 14.34 -7.12 -16.59
CA HIS A 49 13.28 -6.13 -16.46
C HIS A 49 12.09 -6.65 -15.65
N SER A 50 11.73 -7.93 -15.81
CA SER A 50 10.68 -8.59 -15.05
C SER A 50 11.06 -8.72 -13.57
N GLU A 51 12.29 -9.13 -13.27
CA GLU A 51 12.79 -9.23 -11.90
C GLU A 51 12.82 -7.87 -11.19
N LYS A 52 13.23 -6.80 -11.87
CA LYS A 52 13.20 -5.45 -11.30
C LYS A 52 11.78 -5.02 -10.94
N ARG A 53 10.82 -5.18 -11.86
CA ARG A 53 9.41 -4.84 -11.60
C ARG A 53 8.82 -5.70 -10.49
N PHE A 54 9.14 -6.99 -10.46
CA PHE A 54 8.68 -7.91 -9.43
C PHE A 54 9.23 -7.54 -8.06
N ASN A 55 10.54 -7.27 -7.95
CA ASN A 55 11.17 -6.85 -6.70
C ASN A 55 10.69 -5.48 -6.22
N THR A 56 10.48 -4.52 -7.14
CA THR A 56 9.89 -3.22 -6.80
C THR A 56 8.45 -3.40 -6.30
N LEU A 57 7.64 -4.22 -6.96
CA LEU A 57 6.27 -4.50 -6.54
C LEU A 57 6.22 -5.22 -5.18
N GLU A 58 7.09 -6.20 -4.96
CA GLU A 58 7.19 -6.89 -3.67
C GLU A 58 7.58 -5.90 -2.56
N THR A 59 8.55 -5.03 -2.84
CA THR A 59 8.98 -4.00 -1.89
C THR A 59 7.85 -3.01 -1.59
N GLU A 60 7.16 -2.51 -2.61
CA GLU A 60 6.02 -1.61 -2.46
C GLU A 60 4.86 -2.27 -1.71
N MET A 61 4.53 -3.52 -2.04
CA MET A 61 3.51 -4.29 -1.32
C MET A 61 3.88 -4.45 0.15
N ARG A 62 5.10 -4.90 0.47
CA ARG A 62 5.56 -5.06 1.86
C ARG A 62 5.50 -3.75 2.64
N GLN A 63 5.94 -2.65 2.03
CA GLN A 63 5.86 -1.33 2.63
C GLN A 63 4.40 -0.88 2.85
N ASN A 64 3.52 -1.14 1.88
CA ASN A 64 2.12 -0.78 1.97
C ASN A 64 1.37 -1.63 3.01
N PHE A 65 1.65 -2.93 3.10
CA PHE A 65 1.12 -3.81 4.15
C PHE A 65 1.58 -3.37 5.54
N GLY A 66 2.86 -3.06 5.72
CA GLY A 66 3.37 -2.53 6.98
C GLY A 66 2.75 -1.18 7.36
N LYS A 67 2.51 -0.29 6.38
CA LYS A 67 1.79 0.98 6.61
C LYS A 67 0.32 0.76 6.96
N LEU A 68 -0.34 -0.21 6.33
CA LEU A 68 -1.74 -0.55 6.60
C LEU A 68 -1.92 -1.11 8.01
N ASP A 69 -1.08 -2.06 8.43
CA ASP A 69 -1.14 -2.63 9.78
C ASP A 69 -0.93 -1.55 10.87
N ASN A 70 0.07 -0.70 10.68
CA ASN A 70 0.30 0.45 11.55
C ASN A 70 -0.91 1.41 11.57
N LYS A 71 -1.52 1.67 10.41
CA LYS A 71 -2.70 2.53 10.32
C LYS A 71 -3.92 1.91 11.00
N ILE A 72 -4.14 0.60 10.86
CA ILE A 72 -5.24 -0.12 11.52
C ILE A 72 -5.07 -0.03 13.05
N ASN A 73 -3.88 -0.30 13.56
CA ASN A 73 -3.57 -0.21 14.98
C ASN A 73 -3.76 1.22 15.51
N GLN A 74 -3.31 2.22 14.75
CA GLN A 74 -3.55 3.63 15.09
C GLN A 74 -5.03 4.00 15.10
N VAL A 75 -5.80 3.55 14.11
CA VAL A 75 -7.25 3.80 14.05
C VAL A 75 -7.96 3.17 15.24
N GLY A 76 -7.63 1.92 15.60
CA GLY A 76 -8.17 1.27 16.78
C GLY A 76 -7.83 2.01 18.07
N LYS A 77 -6.58 2.46 18.23
CA LYS A 77 -6.16 3.27 19.39
C LYS A 77 -6.91 4.60 19.44
N ARG A 78 -7.03 5.31 18.32
CA ARG A 78 -7.76 6.60 18.22
C ARG A 78 -9.25 6.44 18.52
N ALA A 79 -9.88 5.37 18.03
CA ALA A 79 -11.28 5.05 18.32
C ALA A 79 -11.48 4.82 19.83
N ASN A 80 -10.65 3.97 20.45
CA ASN A 80 -10.72 3.71 21.89
C ASN A 80 -10.49 4.98 22.72
N ALA A 81 -9.49 5.78 22.33
CA ALA A 81 -9.18 7.05 22.97
C ALA A 81 -10.32 8.08 22.82
N GLY A 82 -11.01 8.10 21.67
CA GLY A 82 -12.19 8.93 21.44
C GLY A 82 -13.37 8.52 22.31
N ILE A 83 -13.65 7.22 22.45
CA ILE A 83 -14.67 6.70 23.36
C ILE A 83 -14.34 7.08 24.81
N ALA A 84 -13.08 6.90 25.21
CA ALA A 84 -12.60 7.32 26.53
C ALA A 84 -12.84 8.82 26.77
N SER A 85 -12.59 9.69 25.76
CA SER A 85 -12.89 11.13 25.86
C SER A 85 -14.37 11.40 26.09
N VAL A 86 -15.26 10.70 25.37
CA VAL A 86 -16.71 10.85 25.55
C VAL A 86 -17.14 10.37 26.94
N MET A 87 -16.61 9.25 27.43
CA MET A 87 -16.87 8.79 28.80
C MET A 87 -16.36 9.79 29.85
N ALA A 88 -15.19 10.37 29.64
CA ALA A 88 -14.64 11.40 30.51
C ALA A 88 -15.56 12.62 30.53
N MET A 89 -16.00 13.09 29.35
CA MET A 89 -16.91 14.22 29.21
C MET A 89 -18.26 13.92 29.86
N SER A 90 -18.87 12.75 29.62
CA SER A 90 -20.20 12.41 30.18
C SER A 90 -20.20 12.36 31.71
N ASN A 91 -19.10 11.92 32.31
CA ASN A 91 -18.95 11.79 33.75
C ASN A 91 -18.48 13.07 34.47
N ILE A 92 -18.35 14.20 33.76
CA ILE A 92 -18.06 15.48 34.41
C ILE A 92 -19.23 15.84 35.34
N PRO A 93 -19.02 15.98 36.66
CA PRO A 93 -20.06 16.44 37.57
C PRO A 93 -20.25 17.96 37.42
N TYR A 94 -21.49 18.42 37.46
CA TYR A 94 -21.82 19.84 37.53
C TYR A 94 -22.73 20.13 38.73
N GLY A 95 -22.44 21.22 39.43
CA GLY A 95 -23.25 21.72 40.52
C GLY A 95 -24.50 22.44 40.00
N ASN A 96 -25.63 22.22 40.67
CA ASN A 96 -26.91 22.83 40.28
C ASN A 96 -27.25 24.12 41.05
N THR A 97 -26.41 24.49 42.03
CA THR A 97 -26.66 25.54 43.01
C THR A 97 -26.34 26.96 42.51
N GLY A 98 -25.49 27.10 41.49
CA GLY A 98 -25.06 28.39 40.94
C GLY A 98 -25.45 28.58 39.47
N ARG A 99 -25.30 29.82 38.97
CA ARG A 99 -25.47 30.14 37.53
C ARG A 99 -24.37 29.56 36.64
N PHE A 100 -23.23 29.20 37.22
CA PHE A 100 -22.07 28.64 36.52
C PHE A 100 -21.49 27.48 37.32
N SER A 101 -21.06 26.43 36.63
CA SER A 101 -20.35 25.30 37.25
C SER A 101 -19.31 24.77 36.28
N VAL A 102 -18.17 24.35 36.83
CA VAL A 102 -17.11 23.64 36.11
C VAL A 102 -16.87 22.29 36.75
N GLY A 103 -16.42 21.34 35.95
CA GLY A 103 -16.03 20.04 36.42
C GLY A 103 -14.96 19.43 35.54
N VAL A 104 -14.35 18.38 36.08
CA VAL A 104 -13.38 17.54 35.37
C VAL A 104 -13.83 16.10 35.45
N GLY A 105 -13.52 15.33 34.42
CA GLY A 105 -13.87 13.92 34.32
C GLY A 105 -12.73 13.14 33.71
N VAL A 106 -12.63 11.87 34.04
CA VAL A 106 -11.69 10.93 33.44
C VAL A 106 -12.46 9.75 32.88
N GLY A 107 -11.95 9.18 31.81
CA GLY A 107 -12.58 8.08 31.10
C GLY A 107 -11.52 7.11 30.62
N GLN A 108 -11.82 5.82 30.75
CA GLN A 108 -10.96 4.75 30.26
C GLN A 108 -11.82 3.75 29.50
N TYR A 109 -11.35 3.37 28.33
CA TYR A 109 -12.00 2.38 27.47
C TYR A 109 -10.93 1.56 26.75
N ASN A 110 -10.85 0.26 27.04
CA ASN A 110 -9.83 -0.63 26.49
C ASN A 110 -8.41 -0.05 26.70
N ASN A 111 -7.62 0.14 25.63
CA ASN A 111 -6.29 0.76 25.67
C ASN A 111 -6.33 2.30 25.52
N GLY A 112 -7.52 2.91 25.55
CA GLY A 112 -7.74 4.35 25.47
C GLY A 112 -8.00 4.97 26.85
N SER A 113 -7.32 6.07 27.15
CA SER A 113 -7.54 6.86 28.35
C SER A 113 -7.68 8.33 27.99
N ALA A 114 -8.56 9.03 28.69
CA ALA A 114 -8.82 10.43 28.45
C ALA A 114 -9.16 11.19 29.72
N ILE A 115 -8.88 12.49 29.66
CA ILE A 115 -9.29 13.48 30.63
C ILE A 115 -10.15 14.53 29.93
N ALA A 116 -11.19 14.98 30.60
CA ALA A 116 -12.08 16.01 30.09
C ALA A 116 -12.32 17.09 31.14
N ILE A 117 -12.54 18.30 30.66
CA ILE A 117 -12.98 19.43 31.45
C ILE A 117 -14.23 20.00 30.79
N GLY A 118 -15.11 20.58 31.59
CA GLY A 118 -16.29 21.22 31.04
C GLY A 118 -16.87 22.25 31.98
N ALA A 119 -17.67 23.11 31.40
CA ALA A 119 -18.41 24.15 32.07
C ALA A 119 -19.89 24.06 31.69
N GLN A 120 -20.77 24.41 32.62
CA GLN A 120 -22.17 24.65 32.34
C GLN A 120 -22.59 26.01 32.90
N ALA A 121 -23.55 26.64 32.23
CA ALA A 121 -24.13 27.89 32.66
C ALA A 121 -25.65 27.88 32.53
N LYS A 122 -26.35 28.45 33.52
CA LYS A 122 -27.80 28.67 33.50
C LYS A 122 -28.08 30.06 32.91
N MET A 123 -28.63 30.10 31.71
CA MET A 123 -29.03 31.36 31.06
C MET A 123 -30.29 31.92 31.71
N THR A 124 -31.27 31.05 31.96
CA THR A 124 -32.55 31.34 32.63
C THR A 124 -32.87 30.18 33.57
N GLU A 125 -33.88 30.31 34.44
CA GLU A 125 -34.34 29.19 35.30
C GLU A 125 -34.71 27.94 34.50
N ASN A 126 -35.11 28.14 33.25
CA ASN A 126 -35.54 27.10 32.33
C ASN A 126 -34.51 26.72 31.25
N ILE A 127 -33.35 27.39 31.17
CA ILE A 127 -32.38 27.16 30.07
C ILE A 127 -30.97 26.96 30.62
N ASN A 128 -30.41 25.78 30.33
CA ASN A 128 -29.07 25.39 30.72
C ASN A 128 -28.21 25.14 29.47
N ILE A 129 -26.99 25.64 29.45
CA ILE A 129 -26.00 25.34 28.41
C ILE A 129 -24.79 24.65 29.02
N ARG A 130 -24.14 23.79 28.23
CA ARG A 130 -22.95 23.06 28.63
C ARG A 130 -21.95 23.03 27.49
N ALA A 131 -20.68 23.17 27.82
CA ALA A 131 -19.56 22.99 26.91
C ALA A 131 -18.47 22.16 27.59
N SER A 132 -17.79 21.31 26.84
CA SER A 132 -16.73 20.44 27.35
C SER A 132 -15.70 20.15 26.28
N THR A 133 -14.47 19.93 26.74
CA THR A 133 -13.33 19.53 25.92
C THR A 133 -12.61 18.38 26.60
N GLY A 134 -12.01 17.48 25.83
CA GLY A 134 -11.25 16.36 26.36
C GLY A 134 -10.01 16.04 25.55
N TRP A 135 -8.96 15.62 26.25
CA TRP A 135 -7.70 15.17 25.68
C TRP A 135 -7.51 13.69 25.97
N ASN A 136 -6.91 12.97 25.03
CA ASN A 136 -6.66 11.54 25.16
C ASN A 136 -5.23 11.12 24.80
N ASN A 137 -4.88 9.89 25.16
CA ASN A 137 -3.56 9.28 24.95
C ASN A 137 -3.22 8.94 23.48
N ALA A 138 -4.07 9.37 22.53
CA ALA A 138 -3.87 9.23 21.10
C ALA A 138 -3.71 10.59 20.39
N GLU A 139 -3.37 11.64 21.17
CA GLU A 139 -3.14 13.03 20.72
C GLU A 139 -4.36 13.69 20.06
N ASN A 140 -5.56 13.19 20.32
CA ASN A 140 -6.79 13.80 19.80
C ASN A 140 -7.44 14.68 20.86
N VAL A 141 -8.08 15.75 20.39
CA VAL A 141 -8.91 16.64 21.19
C VAL A 141 -10.37 16.39 20.80
N ALA A 142 -11.23 16.18 21.79
CA ALA A 142 -12.67 16.09 21.64
C ALA A 142 -13.32 17.37 22.16
N LEU A 143 -14.36 17.86 21.47
CA LEU A 143 -15.12 19.05 21.85
C LEU A 143 -16.61 18.70 21.80
N GLY A 144 -17.39 19.23 22.72
CA GLY A 144 -18.83 19.02 22.74
C GLY A 144 -19.56 20.13 23.48
N ALA A 145 -20.76 20.47 23.02
CA ALA A 145 -21.64 21.43 23.67
C ALA A 145 -23.09 20.95 23.59
N GLY A 146 -23.94 21.43 24.50
CA GLY A 146 -25.35 21.07 24.56
C GLY A 146 -26.18 22.15 25.25
N ILE A 147 -27.48 22.11 25.00
CA ILE A 147 -28.49 22.97 25.62
C ILE A 147 -29.60 22.08 26.20
N ALA A 148 -30.15 22.46 27.33
CA ALA A 148 -31.30 21.83 27.96
C ALA A 148 -32.34 22.90 28.30
N VAL A 149 -33.61 22.54 28.11
CA VAL A 149 -34.76 23.40 28.42
C VAL A 149 -35.69 22.64 29.36
N ASP A 150 -36.02 23.26 30.49
CA ASP A 150 -36.88 22.72 31.53
C ASP A 150 -38.22 23.50 31.54
N TRP A 151 -39.37 22.82 31.65
CA TRP A 151 -40.71 23.44 31.67
C TRP A 151 -41.48 23.14 32.95
#